data_AF-A0A8K0JSY7-F1
#
_entry.id   AF-A0A8K0JSY7-F1
#
_cell.length_a   1.000
_cell.length_b   1.000
_cell.length_c   1.000
_cell.angle_alpha   90.00
_cell.angle_beta   90.00
_cell.angle_gamma   90.00
#
_symmetry.space_group_name_H-M   'P 1'
#
loop_
_entity.id
_entity.type
_entity.pdbx_description
1 polymer ?
#
loop_
_entity_poly.entity_id
_entity_poly.type
_entity_poly.pdbx_seq_one_letter_code
_entity_poly.pdbx_strand_id
1 'polypeptide(L)'
;MAEPSGEPVNSINPLKRSHDELELHQRQTWAWINDSTHTSSHEELRECIAIILRSHPETIPTFADVQRKQFQDRQNAVTRSELYGKVIDFDHFSKSCWKALNVTYSRMAPSKQYMHTQDVVDTIDEAITAIVERSEEAQRLDTYKSALETCRKIGKSIILSDPGEIRKAVMNSPVLESLAEAILDILNTVVMTDEDALEEGLMWVADNIKGYGSDEPWDEVIEKLDEMKQVRPKRRAT
;
A
#
# COMPACT_ATOMS: atom_id res chain seq x y z
N MET A 1 68.90 -0.41 -58.06
CA MET A 1 68.21 -1.65 -57.65
C MET A 1 67.05 -1.21 -56.78
N ALA A 2 65.84 -1.56 -57.20
CA ALA A 2 64.59 -1.20 -56.55
C ALA A 2 64.11 -2.35 -55.66
N GLU A 3 63.68 -2.05 -54.43
CA GLU A 3 62.88 -2.96 -53.61
C GLU A 3 61.51 -2.31 -53.37
N PRO A 4 60.38 -3.01 -53.59
CA PRO A 4 59.06 -2.49 -53.27
C PRO A 4 58.72 -2.77 -51.80
N SER A 5 58.35 -1.71 -51.08
CA SER A 5 57.74 -1.78 -49.75
C SER A 5 56.31 -2.35 -49.85
N GLY A 6 56.12 -3.60 -49.42
CA GLY A 6 54.79 -4.16 -49.19
C GLY A 6 54.27 -3.72 -47.83
N GLU A 7 53.21 -2.90 -47.81
CA GLU A 7 52.42 -2.66 -46.60
C GLU A 7 51.70 -3.96 -46.18
N PRO A 8 51.64 -4.30 -44.89
CA PRO A 8 50.86 -5.43 -44.42
C PRO A 8 49.37 -5.09 -44.53
N VAL A 9 48.68 -5.79 -45.44
CA VAL A 9 47.22 -5.79 -45.54
C VAL A 9 46.65 -6.27 -44.21
N ASN A 10 46.05 -5.34 -43.46
CA ASN A 10 45.35 -5.62 -42.23
C ASN A 10 44.11 -6.45 -42.57
N SER A 11 44.25 -7.78 -42.54
CA SER A 11 43.17 -8.74 -42.77
C SER A 11 42.17 -8.62 -41.62
N ILE A 12 41.18 -7.76 -41.79
CA ILE A 12 40.01 -7.68 -40.92
C ILE A 12 39.30 -9.03 -41.05
N ASN A 13 39.42 -9.85 -40.01
CA ASN A 13 38.82 -11.18 -39.96
C ASN A 13 37.28 -11.05 -40.02
N PRO A 14 36.62 -11.43 -41.13
CA PRO A 14 35.20 -11.16 -41.35
C PRO A 14 34.28 -11.86 -40.35
N LEU A 15 34.75 -12.95 -39.72
CA LEU A 15 34.04 -13.68 -38.67
C LEU A 15 33.97 -12.93 -37.33
N LYS A 16 34.96 -12.04 -37.04
CA LYS A 16 34.91 -11.20 -35.84
C LYS A 16 33.92 -10.05 -35.99
N ARG A 17 33.86 -9.43 -37.18
CA ARG A 17 32.88 -8.38 -37.50
C ARG A 17 31.44 -8.87 -37.36
N SER A 18 31.13 -10.08 -37.85
CA SER A 18 29.77 -10.60 -37.75
C SER A 18 29.36 -10.94 -36.32
N HIS A 19 30.30 -11.35 -35.46
CA HIS A 19 30.03 -11.63 -34.05
C HIS A 19 29.81 -10.34 -33.25
N ASP A 20 30.62 -9.31 -33.50
CA ASP A 20 30.49 -8.01 -32.84
C ASP A 20 29.18 -7.29 -33.26
N GLU A 21 28.77 -7.43 -34.53
CA GLU A 21 27.49 -6.91 -35.03
C GLU A 21 26.28 -7.66 -34.45
N LEU A 22 26.37 -8.98 -34.27
CA LEU A 22 25.34 -9.79 -33.61
C LEU A 22 25.18 -9.43 -32.14
N GLU A 23 26.29 -9.25 -31.41
CA GLU A 23 26.24 -8.79 -30.01
C GLU A 23 25.66 -7.38 -29.88
N LEU A 24 26.02 -6.46 -30.80
CA LEU A 24 25.50 -5.11 -30.79
C LEU A 24 23.98 -5.09 -31.06
N HIS A 25 23.52 -5.88 -32.04
CA HIS A 25 22.10 -6.00 -32.35
C HIS A 25 21.32 -6.60 -31.17
N GLN A 26 21.84 -7.67 -30.55
CA GLN A 26 21.24 -8.24 -29.34
C GLN A 26 21.14 -7.21 -28.21
N ARG A 27 22.18 -6.43 -27.94
CA ARG A 27 22.16 -5.38 -26.90
C ARG A 27 21.16 -4.27 -27.21
N GLN A 28 21.03 -3.86 -28.47
CA GLN A 28 20.06 -2.84 -28.88
C GLN A 28 18.62 -3.35 -28.74
N THR A 29 18.35 -4.59 -29.15
CA THR A 29 17.05 -5.24 -28.97
C THR A 29 16.71 -5.37 -27.48
N TRP A 30 17.68 -5.71 -26.63
CA TRP A 30 17.49 -5.77 -25.17
C TRP A 30 17.20 -4.41 -24.55
N ALA A 31 17.91 -3.36 -24.96
CA ALA A 31 17.67 -2.00 -24.47
C ALA A 31 16.27 -1.51 -24.84
N TRP A 32 15.83 -1.77 -26.07
CA TRP A 32 14.49 -1.44 -26.55
C TRP A 32 13.40 -2.21 -25.79
N ILE A 33 13.56 -3.53 -25.60
CA ILE A 33 12.61 -4.34 -24.81
C ILE A 33 12.48 -3.80 -23.38
N ASN A 34 13.60 -3.46 -22.74
CA ASN A 34 13.59 -2.96 -21.37
C ASN A 34 12.92 -1.58 -21.26
N ASP A 35 13.11 -0.70 -22.24
CA ASP A 35 12.45 0.62 -22.28
C ASP A 35 10.94 0.50 -22.55
N SER A 36 10.53 -0.39 -23.45
CA SER A 36 9.12 -0.67 -23.73
C SER A 36 8.39 -1.32 -22.54
N THR A 37 9.08 -2.12 -21.71
CA THR A 37 8.48 -2.68 -20.48
C THR A 37 8.08 -1.64 -19.44
N HIS A 38 8.58 -0.41 -19.55
CA HIS A 38 8.26 0.68 -18.63
C HIS A 38 7.21 1.67 -19.17
N THR A 39 6.87 1.61 -20.46
CA THR A 39 6.04 2.62 -21.14
C THR A 39 4.83 2.06 -21.88
N SER A 40 4.78 0.75 -22.13
CA SER A 40 3.72 0.10 -22.91
C SER A 40 2.68 -0.63 -22.05
N SER A 41 1.47 -0.77 -22.59
CA SER A 41 0.40 -1.54 -21.93
C SER A 41 0.73 -3.04 -21.89
N HIS A 42 0.07 -3.77 -20.98
CA HIS A 42 0.31 -5.20 -20.75
C HIS A 42 0.01 -6.06 -22.00
N GLU A 43 -0.89 -5.60 -22.88
CA GLU A 43 -1.27 -6.26 -24.14
C GLU A 43 -0.19 -6.06 -25.22
N GLU A 44 0.32 -4.83 -25.37
CA GLU A 44 1.39 -4.49 -26.32
C GLU A 44 2.71 -5.20 -25.97
N LEU A 45 3.00 -5.34 -24.67
CA LEU A 45 4.15 -6.10 -24.20
C LEU A 45 4.01 -7.59 -24.51
N ARG A 46 2.82 -8.16 -24.39
CA ARG A 46 2.56 -9.56 -24.76
C ARG A 46 2.76 -9.79 -26.25
N GLU A 47 2.27 -8.92 -27.12
CA GLU A 47 2.48 -9.03 -28.56
C GLU A 47 3.95 -8.88 -28.93
N CYS A 48 4.66 -7.90 -28.37
CA CYS A 48 6.09 -7.71 -28.63
C CYS A 48 6.91 -8.92 -28.20
N ILE A 49 6.66 -9.45 -27.00
CA ILE A 49 7.30 -10.68 -26.50
C ILE A 49 6.97 -11.86 -27.42
N ALA A 50 5.72 -12.02 -27.86
CA ALA A 50 5.34 -13.10 -28.76
C ALA A 50 6.05 -13.03 -30.13
N ILE A 51 6.26 -11.84 -30.67
CA ILE A 51 6.98 -11.61 -31.95
C ILE A 51 8.48 -11.89 -31.80
N ILE A 52 9.10 -11.43 -30.71
CA ILE A 52 10.53 -11.62 -30.43
C ILE A 52 10.85 -13.09 -30.18
N LEU A 53 10.06 -13.77 -29.34
CA LEU A 53 10.28 -15.20 -29.04
C LEU A 53 10.05 -16.10 -30.26
N ARG A 54 9.21 -15.70 -31.23
CA ARG A 54 9.03 -16.42 -32.50
C ARG A 54 10.20 -16.25 -33.45
N SER A 55 10.79 -15.06 -33.51
CA SER A 55 11.86 -14.73 -34.46
C SER A 55 13.24 -15.12 -33.94
N HIS A 56 13.43 -15.14 -32.61
CA HIS A 56 14.71 -15.35 -31.93
C HIS A 56 14.58 -16.30 -30.73
N PRO A 57 14.29 -17.60 -30.97
CA PRO A 57 14.07 -18.58 -29.91
C PRO A 57 15.30 -18.77 -28.99
N GLU A 58 16.50 -18.46 -29.47
CA GLU A 58 17.75 -18.47 -28.70
C GLU A 58 17.77 -17.44 -27.56
N THR A 59 16.90 -16.43 -27.60
CA THR A 59 16.80 -15.39 -26.55
C THR A 59 15.88 -15.77 -25.39
N ILE A 60 15.10 -16.85 -25.53
CA ILE A 60 14.15 -17.33 -24.51
C ILE A 60 14.83 -17.57 -23.15
N PRO A 61 15.99 -18.25 -23.05
CA PRO A 61 16.65 -18.50 -21.77
C PRO A 61 17.07 -17.19 -21.09
N THR A 62 17.67 -16.26 -21.84
CA THR A 62 18.08 -14.94 -21.35
C THR A 62 16.89 -14.11 -20.88
N PHE A 63 15.77 -14.12 -21.62
CA PHE A 63 14.54 -13.46 -21.20
C PHE A 63 13.98 -14.05 -19.91
N ALA A 64 13.89 -15.37 -19.82
CA ALA A 64 13.42 -16.07 -18.63
C ALA A 64 14.31 -15.77 -17.41
N ASP A 65 15.63 -15.70 -17.59
CA ASP A 65 16.58 -15.39 -16.52
C ASP A 65 16.48 -13.93 -16.07
N VAL A 66 16.32 -12.97 -16.99
CA VAL A 66 16.08 -11.55 -16.66
C VAL A 66 14.77 -11.40 -15.89
N GLN A 67 13.69 -12.03 -16.34
CA GLN A 67 12.40 -11.99 -15.64
C GLN A 67 12.47 -12.64 -14.26
N ARG A 68 13.15 -13.79 -14.15
CA ARG A 68 13.37 -14.47 -12.86
C ARG A 68 14.17 -13.60 -11.90
N LYS A 69 15.24 -12.95 -12.39
CA LYS A 69 16.06 -12.03 -11.59
C LYS A 69 15.26 -10.81 -11.14
N GLN A 70 14.51 -10.16 -12.02
CA GLN A 70 13.64 -9.03 -11.67
C GLN A 70 12.56 -9.42 -10.66
N PHE A 71 11.98 -10.61 -10.81
CA PHE A 71 11.04 -11.15 -9.84
C PHE A 71 11.71 -11.40 -8.47
N GLN A 72 12.89 -12.01 -8.47
CA GLN A 72 13.66 -12.25 -7.24
C GLN A 72 14.09 -10.94 -6.57
N ASP A 73 14.54 -9.94 -7.31
CA ASP A 73 14.95 -8.64 -6.79
C ASP A 73 13.76 -7.90 -6.17
N ARG A 74 12.57 -7.98 -6.80
CA ARG A 74 11.32 -7.48 -6.22
C ARG A 74 10.94 -8.20 -4.94
N GLN A 75 11.00 -9.53 -4.91
CA GLN A 75 10.76 -10.30 -3.68
C GLN A 75 11.76 -9.94 -2.58
N ASN A 76 13.04 -9.82 -2.92
CA ASN A 76 14.09 -9.45 -1.96
C ASN A 76 13.88 -8.03 -1.42
N ALA A 77 13.41 -7.09 -2.25
CA ALA A 77 13.09 -5.73 -1.83
C ALA A 77 11.91 -5.71 -0.84
N VAL A 78 10.84 -6.48 -1.08
CA VAL A 78 9.72 -6.66 -0.15
C VAL A 78 10.22 -7.27 1.16
N THR A 79 10.95 -8.38 1.11
CA THR A 79 11.52 -9.02 2.30
C THR A 79 12.43 -8.07 3.08
N ARG A 80 13.24 -7.25 2.39
CA ARG A 80 14.12 -6.28 3.04
C ARG A 80 13.33 -5.15 3.72
N SER A 81 12.27 -4.69 3.09
CA SER A 81 11.33 -3.73 3.67
C SER A 81 10.66 -4.30 4.94
N GLU A 82 10.19 -5.54 4.87
CA GLU A 82 9.58 -6.24 6.01
C GLU A 82 10.57 -6.44 7.16
N LEU A 83 11.82 -6.81 6.87
CA LEU A 83 12.84 -7.08 7.89
C LEU A 83 13.45 -5.83 8.52
N TYR A 84 13.63 -4.74 7.75
CA TYR A 84 14.40 -3.57 8.19
C TYR A 84 13.59 -2.27 8.26
N GLY A 85 12.35 -2.25 7.78
CA GLY A 85 11.47 -1.10 7.95
C GLY A 85 11.18 -0.85 9.43
N LYS A 86 11.06 0.41 9.82
CA LYS A 86 10.63 0.79 11.17
C LYS A 86 9.11 0.62 11.26
N VAL A 87 8.65 -0.14 12.24
CA VAL A 87 7.21 -0.16 12.60
C VAL A 87 6.87 1.17 13.26
N ILE A 88 5.80 1.80 12.81
CA ILE A 88 5.25 3.00 13.44
C ILE A 88 4.11 2.56 14.34
N ASP A 89 4.18 2.95 15.62
CA ASP A 89 3.14 2.68 16.62
C ASP A 89 2.24 3.90 16.79
N PHE A 90 0.94 3.71 16.57
CA PHE A 90 -0.09 4.73 16.64
C PHE A 90 -0.90 4.71 17.93
N ASP A 91 -0.66 3.76 18.86
CA ASP A 91 -1.49 3.56 20.05
C ASP A 91 -1.64 4.82 20.93
N HIS A 92 -0.62 5.69 20.92
CA HIS A 92 -0.66 6.98 21.62
C HIS A 92 -1.82 7.88 21.17
N PHE A 93 -2.21 7.86 19.89
CA PHE A 93 -3.36 8.62 19.40
C PHE A 93 -4.66 8.13 20.03
N SER A 94 -4.89 6.82 20.09
CA SER A 94 -6.09 6.26 20.72
C SER A 94 -6.21 6.66 22.19
N LYS A 95 -5.09 6.71 22.92
CA LYS A 95 -5.04 7.15 24.32
C LYS A 95 -5.38 8.63 24.47
N SER A 96 -4.85 9.48 23.58
CA SER A 96 -5.14 10.91 23.55
C SER A 96 -6.62 11.18 23.27
N CYS A 97 -7.20 10.54 22.24
CA CYS A 97 -8.61 10.67 21.92
C CYS A 97 -9.50 10.17 23.06
N TRP A 98 -9.19 9.00 23.64
CA TRP A 98 -9.93 8.47 24.78
C TRP A 98 -9.90 9.44 25.97
N LYS A 99 -8.75 10.04 26.27
CA LYS A 99 -8.60 11.01 27.35
C LYS A 99 -9.41 12.28 27.07
N ALA A 100 -9.38 12.80 25.84
CA ALA A 100 -10.16 13.97 25.44
C ALA A 100 -11.68 13.73 25.58
N LEU A 101 -12.15 12.58 25.11
CA LEU A 101 -13.56 12.17 25.18
C LEU A 101 -14.05 11.93 26.61
N ASN A 102 -13.27 11.21 27.43
CA ASN A 102 -13.79 10.60 28.67
C ASN A 102 -13.22 11.23 29.95
N VAL A 103 -12.11 11.95 29.88
CA VAL A 103 -11.39 12.40 31.09
C VAL A 103 -11.34 13.91 31.16
N THR A 104 -10.78 14.58 30.15
CA THR A 104 -10.37 16.00 30.20
C THR A 104 -11.49 16.93 30.66
N TYR A 105 -12.71 16.74 30.17
CA TYR A 105 -13.84 17.62 30.43
C TYR A 105 -15.00 16.94 31.17
N SER A 106 -14.82 15.69 31.61
CA SER A 106 -15.87 14.84 32.22
C SER A 106 -16.54 15.46 33.45
N ARG A 107 -15.78 16.19 34.27
CA ARG A 107 -16.27 16.80 35.52
C ARG A 107 -16.85 18.20 35.34
N MET A 108 -16.90 18.71 34.12
CA MET A 108 -17.43 20.05 33.84
C MET A 108 -18.96 20.03 33.71
N ALA A 109 -19.59 21.17 34.01
CA ALA A 109 -21.00 21.35 33.72
C ALA A 109 -21.26 21.28 32.20
N PRO A 110 -22.44 20.81 31.73
CA PRO A 110 -22.73 20.63 30.31
C PRO A 110 -22.47 21.88 29.45
N SER A 111 -22.83 23.07 29.94
CA SER A 111 -22.58 24.33 29.22
C SER A 111 -21.09 24.63 29.02
N LYS A 112 -20.23 24.18 29.93
CA LYS A 112 -18.78 24.29 29.79
C LYS A 112 -18.21 23.20 28.89
N GLN A 113 -18.77 21.98 28.96
CA GLN A 113 -18.40 20.92 28.01
C GLN A 113 -18.66 21.33 26.57
N TYR A 114 -19.81 21.97 26.31
CA TYR A 114 -20.17 22.50 25.00
C TYR A 114 -19.11 23.46 24.42
N MET A 115 -18.49 24.30 25.26
CA MET A 115 -17.44 25.22 24.79
C MET A 115 -16.15 24.52 24.36
N HIS A 116 -15.96 23.26 24.75
CA HIS A 116 -14.76 22.46 24.46
C HIS A 116 -15.04 21.31 23.50
N THR A 117 -16.22 21.24 22.89
CA THR A 117 -16.54 20.17 21.94
C THR A 117 -15.65 20.24 20.71
N GLN A 118 -15.34 21.44 20.23
CA GLN A 118 -14.47 21.62 19.08
C GLN A 118 -13.05 21.13 19.38
N ASP A 119 -12.48 21.46 20.55
CA ASP A 119 -11.17 20.97 20.97
C ASP A 119 -11.08 19.42 20.92
N VAL A 120 -12.16 18.72 21.29
CA VAL A 120 -12.22 17.26 21.25
C VAL A 120 -12.33 16.74 19.82
N VAL A 121 -13.14 17.39 18.97
CA VAL A 121 -13.25 17.05 17.54
C VAL A 121 -11.91 17.22 16.87
N ASP A 122 -11.25 18.36 17.05
CA ASP A 122 -9.93 18.66 16.47
C ASP A 122 -8.88 17.65 16.93
N THR A 123 -8.89 17.26 18.22
CA THR A 123 -7.97 16.23 18.74
C THR A 123 -8.13 14.88 18.01
N ILE A 124 -9.37 14.51 17.68
CA ILE A 124 -9.65 13.24 16.99
C ILE A 124 -9.26 13.37 15.51
N ASP A 125 -9.59 14.50 14.87
CA ASP A 125 -9.29 14.77 13.47
C ASP A 125 -7.78 14.79 13.22
N GLU A 126 -7.03 15.56 14.01
CA GLU A 126 -5.56 15.61 13.96
C GLU A 126 -4.92 14.22 14.13
N ALA A 127 -5.49 13.41 15.02
CA ALA A 127 -5.03 12.03 15.22
C ALA A 127 -5.28 11.16 13.99
N ILE A 128 -6.46 11.26 13.36
CA ILE A 128 -6.81 10.52 12.15
C ILE A 128 -5.90 10.93 10.99
N THR A 129 -5.76 12.24 10.74
CA THR A 129 -4.88 12.77 9.70
C THR A 129 -3.45 12.27 9.86
N ALA A 130 -2.89 12.36 11.09
CA ALA A 130 -1.53 11.91 11.36
C ALA A 130 -1.35 10.39 11.24
N ILE A 131 -2.41 9.59 11.44
CA ILE A 131 -2.38 8.15 11.20
C ILE A 131 -2.29 7.87 9.69
N VAL A 132 -3.11 8.52 8.87
CA VAL A 132 -3.13 8.33 7.41
C VAL A 132 -1.80 8.73 6.80
N GLU A 133 -1.35 9.97 7.04
CA GLU A 133 -0.10 10.51 6.47
C GLU A 133 1.10 9.60 6.74
N ARG A 134 1.21 9.10 7.97
CA ARG A 134 2.34 8.24 8.37
C ARG A 134 2.18 6.79 7.93
N SER A 135 0.97 6.36 7.59
CA SER A 135 0.71 5.03 7.03
C SER A 135 1.03 5.00 5.54
N GLU A 136 0.81 6.08 4.80
CA GLU A 136 1.19 6.17 3.38
C GLU A 136 2.69 6.00 3.16
N GLU A 137 3.51 6.55 4.06
CA GLU A 137 4.97 6.41 4.02
C GLU A 137 5.47 5.05 4.53
N ALA A 138 4.58 4.22 5.07
CA ALA A 138 4.96 2.97 5.69
C ALA A 138 5.30 1.91 4.65
N GLN A 139 6.33 1.12 4.94
CA GLN A 139 6.74 0.01 4.07
C GLN A 139 6.44 -1.36 4.70
N ARG A 140 5.86 -1.38 5.90
CA ARG A 140 5.62 -2.58 6.71
C ARG A 140 4.14 -2.79 6.98
N LEU A 141 3.70 -4.03 6.80
CA LEU A 141 2.36 -4.52 7.14
C LEU A 141 1.98 -4.20 8.59
N ASP A 142 2.92 -4.38 9.53
CA ASP A 142 2.69 -4.14 10.96
C ASP A 142 2.31 -2.69 11.28
N THR A 143 2.77 -1.72 10.47
CA THR A 143 2.41 -0.32 10.61
C THR A 143 0.94 -0.10 10.25
N TYR A 144 0.48 -0.66 9.12
CA TYR A 144 -0.92 -0.59 8.71
C TYR A 144 -1.86 -1.26 9.72
N LYS A 145 -1.42 -2.39 10.30
CA LYS A 145 -2.14 -3.04 11.39
C LYS A 145 -2.25 -2.16 12.63
N SER A 146 -1.14 -1.54 13.04
CA SER A 146 -1.14 -0.59 14.17
C SER A 146 -2.08 0.58 13.89
N ALA A 147 -2.11 1.09 12.66
CA ALA A 147 -2.99 2.16 12.23
C ALA A 147 -4.47 1.76 12.33
N LEU A 148 -4.87 0.65 11.68
CA LEU A 148 -6.24 0.13 11.72
C LEU A 148 -6.71 -0.18 13.14
N GLU A 149 -5.87 -0.82 13.96
CA GLU A 149 -6.20 -1.10 15.35
C GLU A 149 -6.39 0.19 16.17
N THR A 150 -5.63 1.24 15.86
CA THR A 150 -5.77 2.55 16.49
C THR A 150 -7.07 3.24 16.04
N CYS A 151 -7.39 3.23 14.75
CA CYS A 151 -8.68 3.74 14.23
C CYS A 151 -9.86 3.00 14.87
N ARG A 152 -9.77 1.67 14.98
CA ARG A 152 -10.77 0.85 15.68
C ARG A 152 -10.95 1.29 17.13
N LYS A 153 -9.85 1.51 17.88
CA LYS A 153 -9.90 1.97 19.28
C LYS A 153 -10.49 3.38 19.40
N ILE A 154 -10.18 4.28 18.46
CA ILE A 154 -10.78 5.62 18.40
C ILE A 154 -12.29 5.50 18.20
N GLY A 155 -12.74 4.77 17.18
CA GLY A 155 -14.16 4.53 16.92
C GLY A 155 -14.89 3.94 18.13
N LYS A 156 -14.32 2.90 18.77
CA LYS A 156 -14.88 2.35 20.02
C LYS A 156 -14.97 3.38 21.13
N SER A 157 -13.97 4.24 21.28
CA SER A 157 -13.96 5.28 22.32
C SER A 157 -15.05 6.33 22.09
N ILE A 158 -15.32 6.67 20.83
CA ILE A 158 -16.42 7.58 20.46
C ILE A 158 -17.76 6.94 20.80
N ILE A 159 -18.00 5.71 20.32
CA ILE A 159 -19.25 4.97 20.52
C ILE A 159 -19.57 4.82 22.01
N LEU A 160 -18.57 4.42 22.81
CA LEU A 160 -18.71 4.07 24.22
C LEU A 160 -18.51 5.26 25.18
N SER A 161 -18.27 6.47 24.66
CA SER A 161 -18.13 7.65 25.51
C SER A 161 -19.42 8.03 26.24
N ASP A 162 -19.31 8.78 27.33
CA ASP A 162 -20.46 9.23 28.11
C ASP A 162 -21.45 10.04 27.24
N PRO A 163 -22.77 9.86 27.40
CA PRO A 163 -23.79 10.50 26.56
C PRO A 163 -24.00 12.02 26.84
N GLY A 164 -22.91 12.76 27.07
CA GLY A 164 -22.89 14.19 27.31
C GLY A 164 -22.74 15.03 26.03
N GLU A 165 -22.49 16.33 26.21
CA GLU A 165 -22.38 17.30 25.10
C GLU A 165 -21.21 16.99 24.15
N ILE A 166 -20.13 16.41 24.67
CA ILE A 166 -18.96 16.01 23.88
C ILE A 166 -19.31 14.90 22.91
N ARG A 167 -19.92 13.80 23.39
CA ARG A 167 -20.33 12.70 22.51
C ARG A 167 -21.32 13.18 21.45
N LYS A 168 -22.29 14.01 21.84
CA LYS A 168 -23.25 14.58 20.88
C LYS A 168 -22.55 15.38 19.79
N ALA A 169 -21.59 16.23 20.16
CA ALA A 169 -20.87 17.03 19.17
C ALA A 169 -20.03 16.16 18.23
N VAL A 170 -19.28 15.20 18.77
CA VAL A 170 -18.46 14.27 17.98
C VAL A 170 -19.32 13.43 17.03
N MET A 171 -20.43 12.88 17.51
CA MET A 171 -21.36 12.08 16.71
C MET A 171 -22.08 12.85 15.59
N ASN A 172 -22.11 14.19 15.68
CA ASN A 172 -22.70 15.06 14.66
C ASN A 172 -21.62 15.86 13.89
N SER A 173 -20.35 15.47 14.03
CA SER A 173 -19.24 16.12 13.35
C SER A 173 -18.74 15.27 12.17
N PRO A 174 -18.07 15.89 11.18
CA PRO A 174 -17.47 15.16 10.05
C PRO A 174 -16.41 14.13 10.43
N VAL A 175 -15.93 14.13 11.69
CA VAL A 175 -14.85 13.23 12.13
C VAL A 175 -15.19 11.74 12.02
N LEU A 176 -16.49 11.40 12.02
CA LEU A 176 -16.93 10.02 11.78
C LEU A 176 -16.72 9.61 10.32
N GLU A 177 -16.93 10.53 9.38
CA GLU A 177 -16.68 10.32 7.95
C GLU A 177 -15.17 10.23 7.71
N SER A 178 -14.39 11.16 8.27
CA SER A 178 -12.92 11.13 8.20
C SER A 178 -12.32 9.86 8.79
N LEU A 179 -12.92 9.30 9.85
CA LEU A 179 -12.50 8.02 10.41
C LEU A 179 -12.77 6.85 9.45
N ALA A 180 -13.93 6.84 8.78
CA ALA A 180 -14.27 5.82 7.79
C ALA A 180 -13.35 5.89 6.57
N GLU A 181 -13.13 7.10 6.04
CA GLU A 181 -12.21 7.37 4.92
C GLU A 181 -10.79 6.91 5.27
N ALA A 182 -10.29 7.25 6.45
CA ALA A 182 -8.97 6.79 6.90
C ALA A 182 -8.86 5.26 6.97
N ILE A 183 -9.91 4.58 7.43
CA ILE A 183 -9.96 3.11 7.45
C ILE A 183 -9.92 2.58 6.01
N LEU A 184 -10.69 3.15 5.10
CA LEU A 184 -10.72 2.76 3.68
C LEU A 184 -9.36 2.96 3.01
N ASP A 185 -8.72 4.10 3.20
CA ASP A 185 -7.41 4.42 2.62
C ASP A 185 -6.36 3.38 3.05
N ILE A 186 -6.36 3.03 4.34
CA ILE A 186 -5.46 2.02 4.86
C ILE A 186 -5.80 0.63 4.29
N LEU A 187 -7.07 0.21 4.30
CA LEU A 187 -7.51 -1.09 3.78
C LEU A 187 -7.27 -1.23 2.27
N ASN A 188 -7.36 -0.16 1.50
CA ASN A 188 -7.04 -0.16 0.07
C ASN A 188 -5.54 -0.31 -0.20
N THR A 189 -4.70 0.02 0.78
CA THR A 189 -3.24 -0.11 0.68
C THR A 189 -2.74 -1.50 1.08
N VAL A 190 -3.47 -2.23 1.93
CA VAL A 190 -3.00 -3.50 2.51
C VAL A 190 -3.95 -4.67 2.28
N VAL A 191 -3.39 -5.81 1.85
CA VAL A 191 -4.13 -7.09 1.84
C VAL A 191 -3.85 -7.82 3.15
N MET A 192 -4.82 -7.79 4.08
CA MET A 192 -4.72 -8.52 5.35
C MET A 192 -5.31 -9.94 5.23
N THR A 193 -4.51 -10.96 5.58
CA THR A 193 -4.89 -12.38 5.42
C THR A 193 -5.23 -13.12 6.71
N ASP A 194 -4.83 -12.61 7.89
CA ASP A 194 -4.85 -13.40 9.14
C ASP A 194 -5.19 -12.60 10.43
N GLU A 195 -6.14 -11.65 10.41
CA GLU A 195 -6.58 -10.98 11.65
C GLU A 195 -8.11 -10.83 11.78
N ASP A 196 -8.78 -11.94 12.06
CA ASP A 196 -10.22 -12.01 12.30
C ASP A 196 -10.67 -11.03 13.40
N ALA A 197 -9.90 -10.88 14.47
CA ALA A 197 -10.27 -10.03 15.60
C ALA A 197 -10.24 -8.52 15.28
N LEU A 198 -9.31 -8.08 14.43
CA LEU A 198 -9.25 -6.67 14.00
C LEU A 198 -10.44 -6.35 13.11
N GLU A 199 -10.70 -7.24 12.15
CA GLU A 199 -11.79 -7.15 11.20
C GLU A 199 -13.17 -7.17 11.88
N GLU A 200 -13.43 -8.16 12.75
CA GLU A 200 -14.65 -8.20 13.59
C GLU A 200 -14.79 -6.91 14.42
N GLY A 201 -13.66 -6.42 14.92
CA GLY A 201 -13.61 -5.19 15.69
C GLY A 201 -13.95 -3.94 14.88
N LEU A 202 -13.53 -3.86 13.61
CA LEU A 202 -13.86 -2.78 12.68
C LEU A 202 -15.31 -2.87 12.19
N MET A 203 -15.78 -4.08 11.89
CA MET A 203 -17.19 -4.35 11.57
C MET A 203 -18.11 -3.88 12.71
N TRP A 204 -17.75 -4.20 13.96
CA TRP A 204 -18.49 -3.72 15.12
C TRP A 204 -18.53 -2.20 15.19
N VAL A 205 -17.43 -1.52 14.87
CA VAL A 205 -17.39 -0.04 14.86
C VAL A 205 -18.33 0.50 13.78
N ALA A 206 -18.25 -0.01 12.56
CA ALA A 206 -19.09 0.42 11.45
C ALA A 206 -20.58 0.24 11.77
N ASP A 207 -20.98 -0.94 12.27
CA ASP A 207 -22.37 -1.23 12.63
C ASP A 207 -22.92 -0.33 13.75
N ASN A 208 -22.07 0.10 14.70
CA ASN A 208 -22.49 0.90 15.84
C ASN A 208 -22.40 2.41 15.60
N ILE A 209 -21.76 2.84 14.51
CA ILE A 209 -21.75 4.24 14.05
C ILE A 209 -22.91 4.52 13.10
N LYS A 210 -23.48 3.48 12.45
CA LYS A 210 -24.66 3.63 11.59
C LYS A 210 -25.77 4.45 12.23
N GLY A 211 -26.29 5.42 11.49
CA GLY A 211 -27.28 6.39 11.97
C GLY A 211 -26.68 7.65 12.62
N TYR A 212 -25.35 7.79 12.63
CA TYR A 212 -24.64 9.01 13.01
C TYR A 212 -23.77 9.49 11.83
N GLY A 213 -24.05 10.68 11.30
CA GLY A 213 -23.36 11.21 10.10
C GLY A 213 -23.85 10.58 8.79
N SER A 214 -23.03 10.65 7.73
CA SER A 214 -23.27 9.90 6.49
C SER A 214 -22.99 8.41 6.67
N ASP A 215 -23.95 7.56 6.28
CA ASP A 215 -23.78 6.10 6.30
C ASP A 215 -22.91 5.59 5.12
N GLU A 216 -22.79 6.37 4.03
CA GLU A 216 -22.14 5.96 2.77
C GLU A 216 -20.67 5.51 2.96
N PRO A 217 -19.78 6.28 3.64
CA PRO A 217 -18.40 5.84 3.86
C PRO A 217 -18.30 4.55 4.71
N TRP A 218 -19.24 4.35 5.64
CA TRP A 218 -19.23 3.17 6.50
C TRP A 218 -19.76 1.92 5.79
N ASP A 219 -20.70 2.09 4.85
CA ASP A 219 -21.14 1.01 3.98
C ASP A 219 -19.99 0.53 3.08
N GLU A 220 -19.16 1.44 2.56
CA GLU A 220 -17.95 1.09 1.81
C GLU A 220 -16.92 0.32 2.68
N VAL A 221 -16.74 0.73 3.95
CA VAL A 221 -15.86 0.01 4.89
C VAL A 221 -16.36 -1.43 5.07
N ILE A 222 -17.67 -1.60 5.25
CA ILE A 222 -18.29 -2.92 5.43
C ILE A 222 -18.10 -3.79 4.19
N GLU A 223 -18.39 -3.25 3.00
CA GLU A 223 -18.21 -3.96 1.73
C GLU A 223 -16.75 -4.42 1.58
N LYS A 224 -15.79 -3.51 1.84
CA LYS A 224 -14.37 -3.82 1.74
C LYS A 224 -13.95 -4.93 2.70
N LEU A 225 -14.40 -4.89 3.94
CA LEU A 225 -14.09 -5.93 4.94
C LEU A 225 -14.69 -7.29 4.52
N ASP A 226 -15.89 -7.30 3.95
CA ASP A 226 -16.53 -8.53 3.45
C ASP A 226 -15.83 -9.09 2.21
N GLU A 227 -15.35 -8.25 1.28
CA GLU A 227 -14.51 -8.68 0.17
C GLU A 227 -13.24 -9.39 0.67
N MET A 228 -12.58 -8.82 1.67
CA MET A 228 -11.36 -9.38 2.25
C MET A 228 -11.59 -10.76 2.90
N LYS A 229 -12.79 -11.03 3.45
CA LYS A 229 -13.18 -12.37 3.94
C LYS A 229 -13.26 -13.39 2.80
N GLN A 230 -13.83 -13.00 1.67
CA GLN A 230 -14.10 -13.93 0.55
C GLN A 230 -12.84 -14.38 -0.17
N VAL A 231 -11.79 -13.53 -0.20
CA VAL A 231 -10.51 -13.84 -0.85
C VAL A 231 -9.69 -14.89 -0.07
N ARG A 232 -10.02 -15.16 1.19
CA ARG A 232 -9.22 -16.09 2.01
C ARG A 232 -9.39 -17.55 1.54
N PRO A 233 -8.28 -18.27 1.27
CA PRO A 233 -8.37 -19.70 0.96
C PRO A 233 -8.95 -20.42 2.19
N LYS A 234 -10.03 -21.19 2.00
CA LYS A 234 -10.62 -22.04 3.05
C LYS A 234 -9.51 -22.84 3.71
N ARG A 235 -9.18 -22.53 4.96
CA ARG A 235 -8.24 -23.32 5.77
C ARG A 235 -8.70 -24.78 5.69
N ARG A 236 -7.88 -25.65 5.09
CA ARG A 236 -8.14 -27.09 5.08
C ARG A 236 -8.17 -27.53 6.54
N ALA A 237 -9.34 -27.97 7.00
CA ALA A 237 -9.48 -28.63 8.29
C ALA A 237 -8.44 -29.75 8.36
N THR A 238 -7.54 -29.67 9.34
CA THR A 238 -6.53 -30.69 9.64
C THR A 238 -6.95 -31.44 10.88
#